data_AF-A0A0X3BL94-F1
#
_entry.id   AF-A0A0X3BL94-F1
#
_cell.length_a   1.000
_cell.length_b   1.000
_cell.length_c   1.000
_cell.angle_alpha   90.00
_cell.angle_beta   90.00
_cell.angle_gamma   90.00
#
_symmetry.space_group_name_H-M   'P 1'
#
loop_
_entity.id
_entity.type
_entity.pdbx_description
1 polymer ?
#
loop_
_entity_poly.entity_id
_entity_poly.type
_entity_poly.pdbx_seq_one_letter_code
_entity_poly.pdbx_strand_id
1 'polypeptide(L)'
;MGFEIEASHHEVAESQHEIDFKYSDALHTADNVITFKFAVKTMALMRGLHASFMAKPIYGINGSGMHTNCSLEKDGVNAFYDPDAPRQLSETCMHFIGGLLRHAKAITRVANPTINSYKRLVPGYEAPCYISWSATNRSALIRVPAPRGNSTRAEFRSPDPTCNPYLAFAAMLTAGMEGVREKIEPPASIDKNIYHMTPEERTGAGIETLPGDLYAAHQALLADDLICRALGPHVVEALTSVAEAEWGSYRTAVHPWELDRYLTTY
;
A
#
# COMPACT_ATOMS: atom_id res chain seq x y z
N MET A 1 9.98 10.16 22.43
CA MET A 1 9.61 9.87 21.04
C MET A 1 8.63 10.88 20.46
N GLY A 2 7.80 11.59 21.26
CA GLY A 2 7.00 12.71 20.76
C GLY A 2 5.76 12.33 19.93
N PHE A 3 5.30 11.08 20.03
CA PHE A 3 4.10 10.62 19.32
C PHE A 3 2.83 11.22 19.94
N GLU A 4 1.95 11.73 19.09
CA GLU A 4 0.55 11.99 19.42
C GLU A 4 -0.27 10.79 18.91
N ILE A 5 -0.70 9.91 19.83
CA ILE A 5 -1.46 8.70 19.49
C ILE A 5 -2.93 9.07 19.32
N GLU A 6 -3.53 8.66 18.20
CA GLU A 6 -4.94 8.92 17.89
C GLU A 6 -5.85 7.79 18.38
N ALA A 7 -5.43 6.54 18.17
CA ALA A 7 -6.19 5.36 18.55
C ALA A 7 -5.29 4.15 18.81
N SER A 8 -5.84 3.18 19.53
CA SER A 8 -5.28 1.84 19.63
C SER A 8 -6.42 0.84 19.79
N HIS A 9 -6.42 -0.20 18.97
CA HIS A 9 -7.44 -1.23 19.00
C HIS A 9 -6.88 -2.60 18.60
N HIS A 10 -7.62 -3.64 18.99
CA HIS A 10 -7.39 -4.98 18.47
C HIS A 10 -7.94 -5.04 17.03
N GLU A 11 -7.16 -5.63 16.13
CA GLU A 11 -7.50 -5.75 14.71
C GLU A 11 -8.33 -7.01 14.42
N VAL A 12 -8.64 -7.26 13.15
CA VAL A 12 -9.54 -8.35 12.74
C VAL A 12 -8.99 -9.74 13.08
N ALA A 13 -7.69 -9.99 12.87
CA ALA A 13 -7.10 -11.30 13.15
C ALA A 13 -6.69 -11.47 14.62
N GLU A 14 -6.63 -12.72 15.08
CA GLU A 14 -6.14 -13.07 16.41
C GLU A 14 -4.72 -12.52 16.64
N SER A 15 -4.51 -11.88 17.80
CA SER A 15 -3.21 -11.26 18.17
C SER A 15 -2.73 -10.18 17.19
N GLN A 16 -3.64 -9.59 16.41
CA GLN A 16 -3.37 -8.44 15.56
C GLN A 16 -3.76 -7.15 16.29
N HIS A 17 -2.92 -6.12 16.19
CA HIS A 17 -3.12 -4.86 16.88
C HIS A 17 -2.75 -3.69 15.96
N GLU A 18 -3.48 -2.59 16.10
CA GLU A 18 -3.22 -1.32 15.43
C GLU A 18 -3.05 -0.21 16.46
N ILE A 19 -2.11 0.70 16.18
CA ILE A 19 -1.93 1.94 16.93
C ILE A 19 -1.75 3.03 15.88
N ASP A 20 -2.71 3.94 15.84
CA ASP A 20 -2.70 5.09 14.96
C ASP A 20 -2.00 6.25 15.64
N PHE A 21 -1.14 6.95 14.91
CA PHE A 21 -0.52 8.18 15.35
C PHE A 21 -0.78 9.29 14.36
N LYS A 22 -0.81 10.52 14.87
CA LYS A 22 -1.15 11.70 14.11
C LYS A 22 -0.20 11.91 12.94
N TYR A 23 -0.78 12.34 11.82
CA TYR A 23 -0.03 12.65 10.61
C TYR A 23 0.98 13.79 10.83
N SER A 24 2.01 13.80 10.00
CA SER A 24 3.01 14.87 9.90
C SER A 24 3.45 14.99 8.43
N ASP A 25 4.47 15.79 8.13
CA ASP A 25 5.08 15.75 6.79
C ASP A 25 5.70 14.37 6.51
N ALA A 26 5.97 14.11 5.23
CA ALA A 26 6.35 12.78 4.76
C ALA A 26 7.65 12.27 5.40
N LEU A 27 8.65 13.14 5.61
CA LEU A 27 9.93 12.71 6.17
C LEU A 27 9.80 12.38 7.65
N HIS A 28 9.21 13.28 8.44
CA HIS A 28 8.97 13.02 9.86
C HIS A 28 8.04 11.82 10.07
N THR A 29 7.04 11.62 9.20
CA THR A 29 6.18 10.43 9.26
C THR A 29 6.97 9.15 8.98
N ALA A 30 7.92 9.16 8.03
CA ALA A 30 8.78 7.99 7.78
C ALA A 30 9.68 7.67 8.97
N ASP A 31 10.26 8.69 9.61
CA ASP A 31 11.03 8.55 10.86
C ASP A 31 10.16 7.96 11.98
N ASN A 32 8.91 8.44 12.10
CA ASN A 32 7.94 7.92 13.06
C ASN A 32 7.62 6.45 12.78
N VAL A 33 7.42 6.03 11.52
CA VAL A 33 7.17 4.61 11.19
C VAL A 33 8.33 3.72 11.64
N ILE A 34 9.58 4.11 11.39
CA ILE A 34 10.75 3.32 11.82
C ILE A 34 10.85 3.28 13.35
N THR A 35 10.70 4.45 13.98
CA THR A 35 10.80 4.61 15.44
C THR A 35 9.69 3.83 16.16
N PHE A 36 8.48 3.82 15.60
CA PHE A 36 7.34 3.05 16.07
C PHE A 36 7.61 1.54 15.98
N LYS A 37 8.06 1.05 14.82
CA LYS A 37 8.41 -0.38 14.65
C LYS A 37 9.45 -0.84 15.66
N PHE A 38 10.47 -0.02 15.91
CA PHE A 38 11.49 -0.29 16.91
C PHE A 38 10.88 -0.38 18.31
N ALA A 39 10.15 0.65 18.74
CA ALA A 39 9.55 0.70 20.07
C ALA A 39 8.57 -0.45 20.34
N VAL A 40 7.70 -0.78 19.38
CA VAL A 40 6.77 -1.91 19.50
C VAL A 40 7.51 -3.23 19.70
N LYS A 41 8.55 -3.50 18.91
CA LYS A 41 9.37 -4.72 19.05
C LYS A 41 10.08 -4.77 20.39
N THR A 42 10.66 -3.66 20.84
CA THR A 42 11.35 -3.56 22.13
C THR A 42 10.39 -3.82 23.28
N MET A 43 9.23 -3.17 23.28
CA MET A 43 8.23 -3.33 24.34
C MET A 43 7.64 -4.74 24.37
N ALA A 44 7.36 -5.34 23.21
CA ALA A 44 6.92 -6.73 23.13
C ALA A 44 7.97 -7.68 23.71
N LEU A 45 9.24 -7.51 23.32
CA LEU A 45 10.34 -8.33 23.81
C LEU A 45 10.51 -8.23 25.34
N MET A 46 10.39 -7.02 25.90
CA MET A 46 10.41 -6.79 27.36
C MET A 46 9.24 -7.43 28.11
N ARG A 47 8.21 -7.89 27.39
CA ARG A 47 7.05 -8.62 27.93
C ARG A 47 7.07 -10.11 27.57
N GLY A 48 8.19 -10.61 27.02
CA GLY A 48 8.30 -12.01 26.59
C GLY A 48 7.49 -12.34 25.33
N LEU A 49 7.09 -11.32 24.55
CA LEU A 49 6.35 -11.46 23.30
C LEU A 49 7.24 -11.14 22.09
N HIS A 50 6.84 -11.62 20.92
CA HIS A 50 7.51 -11.31 19.64
C HIS A 50 6.56 -10.54 18.72
N ALA A 51 6.69 -9.22 18.67
CA ALA A 51 5.95 -8.42 17.69
C ALA A 51 6.58 -8.55 16.29
N SER A 52 5.76 -8.85 15.29
CA SER A 52 6.16 -8.94 13.89
C SER A 52 5.36 -7.98 13.03
N PHE A 53 6.04 -7.38 12.05
CA PHE A 53 5.44 -6.54 11.02
C PHE A 53 5.41 -7.26 9.66
N MET A 54 5.52 -8.60 9.68
CA MET A 54 5.38 -9.42 8.49
C MET A 54 3.99 -9.23 7.87
N ALA A 55 3.91 -9.07 6.56
CA ALA A 55 2.67 -8.71 5.87
C ALA A 55 1.57 -9.78 6.01
N LYS A 56 1.95 -11.06 6.00
CA LYS A 56 1.05 -12.22 6.12
C LYS A 56 1.75 -13.36 6.87
N PRO A 57 1.81 -13.32 8.21
CA PRO A 57 2.50 -14.35 8.98
C PRO A 57 1.75 -15.69 9.00
N ILE A 58 0.41 -15.67 8.84
CA ILE A 58 -0.45 -16.84 8.96
C ILE A 58 -1.41 -16.90 7.75
N TYR A 59 -1.53 -18.08 7.14
CA TYR A 59 -2.49 -18.35 6.06
C TYR A 59 -3.93 -18.37 6.60
N GLY A 60 -4.89 -17.91 5.79
CA GLY A 60 -6.32 -18.03 6.12
C GLY A 60 -6.90 -16.95 7.05
N ILE A 61 -6.09 -16.02 7.55
CA ILE A 61 -6.53 -14.89 8.40
C ILE A 61 -6.02 -13.56 7.85
N ASN A 62 -6.50 -12.42 8.36
CA ASN A 62 -6.06 -11.10 7.89
C ASN A 62 -4.53 -10.91 7.98
N GLY A 63 -3.98 -10.18 7.00
CA GLY A 63 -2.58 -9.75 7.03
C GLY A 63 -2.46 -8.34 7.62
N SER A 64 -1.23 -7.88 7.86
CA SER A 64 -0.94 -6.53 8.34
C SER A 64 -0.63 -5.59 7.18
N GLY A 65 -1.43 -4.53 7.04
CA GLY A 65 -1.18 -3.42 6.13
C GLY A 65 -0.52 -2.24 6.87
N MET A 66 -0.05 -1.26 6.10
CA MET A 66 0.36 0.05 6.57
C MET A 66 -0.40 1.08 5.73
N HIS A 67 -1.69 1.23 6.01
CA HIS A 67 -2.53 2.16 5.27
C HIS A 67 -1.94 3.57 5.35
N THR A 68 -1.61 4.13 4.20
CA THR A 68 -0.91 5.42 4.13
C THR A 68 -1.91 6.48 3.72
N ASN A 69 -2.29 7.32 4.70
CA ASN A 69 -3.17 8.45 4.49
C ASN A 69 -2.36 9.67 4.01
N CYS A 70 -2.69 10.20 2.83
CA CYS A 70 -1.99 11.33 2.23
C CYS A 70 -2.92 12.52 1.97
N SER A 71 -2.39 13.72 2.19
CA SER A 71 -2.98 14.99 1.76
C SER A 71 -1.87 15.92 1.28
N LEU A 72 -2.24 16.91 0.47
CA LEU A 72 -1.36 18.03 0.14
C LEU A 72 -1.85 19.28 0.86
N GLU A 73 -0.91 20.07 1.34
CA GLU A 73 -1.16 21.38 1.91
C GLU A 73 -0.56 22.45 1.01
N LYS A 74 -1.31 23.52 0.77
CA LYS A 74 -0.85 24.71 0.07
C LYS A 74 -1.24 25.93 0.89
N ASP A 75 -0.25 26.75 1.24
CA ASP A 75 -0.44 27.98 2.01
C ASP A 75 -1.19 27.76 3.35
N GLY A 76 -0.94 26.63 4.02
CA GLY A 76 -1.59 26.27 5.30
C GLY A 76 -3.00 25.69 5.16
N VAL A 77 -3.47 25.43 3.93
CA VAL A 77 -4.80 24.90 3.65
C VAL A 77 -4.69 23.55 2.96
N ASN A 78 -5.50 22.58 3.40
CA ASN A 78 -5.59 21.27 2.77
C ASN A 78 -6.12 21.41 1.33
N ALA A 79 -5.23 21.18 0.36
CA ALA A 79 -5.49 21.33 -1.06
C ALA A 79 -6.39 20.23 -1.64
N PHE A 80 -6.70 19.17 -0.89
CA PHE A 80 -7.60 18.12 -1.33
C PHE A 80 -9.08 18.43 -1.08
N TYR A 81 -9.36 19.40 -0.20
CA TYR A 81 -10.72 19.79 0.15
C TYR A 81 -11.22 20.90 -0.76
N ASP A 82 -12.44 20.74 -1.27
CA ASP A 82 -13.18 21.80 -1.95
C ASP A 82 -14.67 21.66 -1.55
N PRO A 83 -15.29 22.64 -0.88
CA PRO A 83 -16.67 22.54 -0.43
C PRO A 83 -17.70 22.47 -1.58
N ASP A 84 -17.37 22.99 -2.76
CA ASP A 84 -18.27 23.15 -3.90
C ASP A 84 -18.11 22.03 -4.93
N ALA A 85 -17.01 21.28 -4.88
CA ALA A 85 -16.75 20.16 -5.79
C ALA A 85 -17.58 18.89 -5.47
N PRO A 86 -17.84 18.02 -6.46
CA PRO A 86 -18.47 16.73 -6.23
C PRO A 86 -17.74 15.91 -5.16
N ARG A 87 -18.49 15.35 -4.19
CA ARG A 87 -17.96 14.63 -3.00
C ARG A 87 -17.04 15.47 -2.10
N GLN A 88 -16.99 16.78 -2.32
CA GLN A 88 -16.11 17.75 -1.68
C GLN A 88 -14.62 17.45 -1.86
N LEU A 89 -14.25 16.97 -3.06
CA LEU A 89 -12.88 16.65 -3.44
C LEU A 89 -12.43 17.59 -4.54
N SER A 90 -11.35 18.33 -4.28
CA SER A 90 -10.80 19.26 -5.27
C SER A 90 -10.28 18.52 -6.50
N GLU A 91 -10.10 19.24 -7.62
CA GLU A 91 -9.38 18.72 -8.79
C GLU A 91 -7.98 18.23 -8.41
N THR A 92 -7.29 18.93 -7.49
CA THR A 92 -5.98 18.50 -6.99
C THR A 92 -6.04 17.13 -6.33
N CYS A 93 -7.05 16.85 -5.51
CA CYS A 93 -7.27 15.53 -4.92
C CYS A 93 -7.49 14.46 -6.00
N MET A 94 -8.39 14.75 -6.95
CA MET A 94 -8.72 13.81 -8.02
C MET A 94 -7.51 13.50 -8.89
N HIS A 95 -6.77 14.52 -9.32
CA HIS A 95 -5.55 14.36 -10.11
C HIS A 95 -4.46 13.60 -9.35
N PHE A 96 -4.29 13.86 -8.06
CA PHE A 96 -3.36 13.11 -7.21
C PHE A 96 -3.72 11.63 -7.15
N ILE A 97 -5.01 11.28 -6.98
CA ILE A 97 -5.51 9.91 -7.04
C ILE A 97 -5.24 9.29 -8.42
N GLY A 98 -5.47 10.04 -9.51
CA GLY A 98 -5.20 9.57 -10.87
C GLY A 98 -3.72 9.21 -11.09
N GLY A 99 -2.81 10.04 -10.58
CA GLY A 99 -1.37 9.76 -10.59
C GLY A 99 -1.01 8.50 -9.79
N LEU A 100 -1.52 8.36 -8.56
CA LEU A 100 -1.31 7.15 -7.75
C LEU A 100 -1.79 5.88 -8.46
N LEU A 101 -2.96 5.91 -9.09
CA LEU A 101 -3.51 4.74 -9.80
C LEU A 101 -2.71 4.39 -11.05
N ARG A 102 -2.25 5.39 -11.82
CA ARG A 102 -1.40 5.19 -13.00
C ARG A 102 -0.12 4.43 -12.66
N HIS A 103 0.53 4.79 -11.56
CA HIS A 103 1.81 4.20 -11.14
C HIS A 103 1.66 3.09 -10.09
N ALA A 104 0.44 2.64 -9.80
CA ALA A 104 0.16 1.73 -8.68
C ALA A 104 0.99 0.43 -8.75
N LYS A 105 1.20 -0.12 -9.95
CA LYS A 105 2.00 -1.35 -10.13
C LYS A 105 3.48 -1.13 -9.81
N ALA A 106 4.05 0.01 -10.20
CA ALA A 106 5.43 0.36 -9.88
C ALA A 106 5.60 0.66 -8.38
N ILE A 107 4.66 1.43 -7.79
CA ILE A 107 4.64 1.71 -6.35
C ILE A 107 4.58 0.40 -5.54
N THR A 108 3.84 -0.60 -6.02
CA THR A 108 3.72 -1.91 -5.35
C THR A 108 5.09 -2.52 -5.05
N ARG A 109 6.09 -2.39 -5.94
CA ARG A 109 7.43 -2.96 -5.68
C ARG A 109 8.09 -2.41 -4.42
N VAL A 110 7.92 -1.11 -4.14
CA VAL A 110 8.54 -0.46 -2.97
C VAL A 110 7.64 -0.48 -1.74
N ALA A 111 6.31 -0.48 -1.93
CA ALA A 111 5.31 -0.54 -0.87
C ALA A 111 5.07 -1.98 -0.35
N ASN A 112 5.42 -3.00 -1.15
CA ASN A 112 5.23 -4.42 -0.90
C ASN A 112 6.52 -5.20 -1.26
N PRO A 113 7.62 -4.98 -0.52
CA PRO A 113 8.95 -5.34 -1.02
C PRO A 113 9.33 -6.81 -0.83
N THR A 114 8.54 -7.61 -0.13
CA THR A 114 8.88 -9.01 0.19
C THR A 114 7.98 -9.98 -0.56
N ILE A 115 8.43 -11.23 -0.73
CA ILE A 115 7.57 -12.29 -1.27
C ILE A 115 6.31 -12.48 -0.40
N ASN A 116 6.42 -12.29 0.92
CA ASN A 116 5.32 -12.45 1.84
C ASN A 116 4.24 -11.36 1.67
N SER A 117 4.61 -10.16 1.22
CA SER A 117 3.67 -9.08 0.90
C SER A 117 2.58 -9.53 -0.07
N TYR A 118 2.92 -10.34 -1.07
CA TYR A 118 1.98 -10.81 -2.08
C TYR A 118 1.06 -11.94 -1.58
N LYS A 119 1.39 -12.56 -0.43
CA LYS A 119 0.48 -13.47 0.26
C LYS A 119 -0.60 -12.70 1.06
N ARG A 120 -0.38 -11.41 1.31
CA ARG A 120 -1.39 -10.49 1.85
C ARG A 120 -2.32 -9.94 0.77
N LEU A 121 -1.78 -9.58 -0.40
CA LEU A 121 -2.52 -9.01 -1.53
C LEU A 121 -3.35 -10.07 -2.27
N VAL A 122 -4.27 -10.72 -1.54
CA VAL A 122 -5.20 -11.72 -2.06
C VAL A 122 -6.63 -11.35 -1.64
N PRO A 123 -7.66 -11.62 -2.47
CA PRO A 123 -9.03 -11.26 -2.17
C PRO A 123 -9.54 -11.89 -0.85
N GLY A 124 -10.47 -11.21 -0.17
CA GLY A 124 -11.19 -11.75 1.00
C GLY A 124 -10.63 -11.39 2.37
N TYR A 125 -9.53 -10.63 2.47
CA TYR A 125 -8.88 -10.26 3.75
C TYR A 125 -8.68 -8.76 3.92
N GLU A 126 -9.61 -7.94 3.39
CA GLU A 126 -9.56 -6.47 3.39
C GLU A 126 -8.30 -5.82 2.77
N ALA A 127 -7.45 -6.61 2.11
CA ALA A 127 -6.27 -6.14 1.38
C ALA A 127 -6.64 -5.82 -0.08
N PRO A 128 -6.23 -4.64 -0.61
CA PRO A 128 -6.57 -4.28 -1.97
C PRO A 128 -5.78 -5.10 -2.98
N CYS A 129 -6.47 -5.66 -3.96
CA CYS A 129 -5.84 -6.40 -5.08
C CYS A 129 -6.04 -5.69 -6.42
N TYR A 130 -6.97 -4.74 -6.47
CA TYR A 130 -7.50 -4.17 -7.71
C TYR A 130 -7.28 -2.66 -7.74
N ILE A 131 -6.71 -2.17 -8.84
CA ILE A 131 -6.38 -0.76 -9.07
C ILE A 131 -7.69 -0.01 -9.27
N SER A 132 -8.12 0.66 -8.20
CA SER A 132 -9.43 1.28 -8.09
C SER A 132 -9.45 2.29 -6.95
N TRP A 133 -10.39 3.22 -6.98
CA TRP A 133 -10.65 4.10 -5.85
C TRP A 133 -12.14 4.17 -5.52
N SER A 134 -12.45 4.51 -4.27
CA SER A 134 -13.80 4.80 -3.82
C SER A 134 -13.84 5.60 -2.52
N ALA A 135 -14.91 6.38 -2.32
CA ALA A 135 -15.16 7.05 -1.03
C ALA A 135 -15.85 6.13 0.00
N THR A 136 -16.50 5.05 -0.43
CA THR A 136 -17.36 4.22 0.42
C THR A 136 -16.88 2.77 0.51
N ASN A 137 -16.11 2.30 -0.49
CA ASN A 137 -15.75 0.89 -0.60
C ASN A 137 -14.41 0.56 0.07
N ARG A 138 -14.43 -0.42 0.98
CA ARG A 138 -13.22 -0.90 1.66
C ARG A 138 -12.42 -1.92 0.84
N SER A 139 -12.90 -2.41 -0.31
CA SER A 139 -12.12 -3.29 -1.19
C SER A 139 -11.23 -2.52 -2.18
N ALA A 140 -11.36 -1.20 -2.26
CA ALA A 140 -10.63 -0.36 -3.20
C ALA A 140 -9.18 -0.14 -2.76
N LEU A 141 -8.29 0.07 -3.75
CA LEU A 141 -6.88 0.38 -3.50
C LEU A 141 -6.68 1.74 -2.84
N ILE A 142 -7.38 2.75 -3.36
CA ILE A 142 -7.46 4.07 -2.73
C ILE A 142 -8.84 4.25 -2.13
N ARG A 143 -8.89 4.55 -0.84
CA ARG A 143 -10.12 4.98 -0.18
C ARG A 143 -10.05 6.47 0.11
N VAL A 144 -11.17 7.16 -0.02
CA VAL A 144 -11.30 8.55 0.46
C VAL A 144 -12.20 8.55 1.69
N PRO A 145 -11.65 8.64 2.91
CA PRO A 145 -12.44 8.60 4.15
C PRO A 145 -13.53 9.67 4.20
N ALA A 146 -14.57 9.47 5.02
CA ALA A 146 -15.69 10.41 5.13
C ALA A 146 -15.36 11.80 5.71
N PRO A 147 -14.39 11.97 6.66
CA PRO A 147 -14.01 13.30 7.14
C PRO A 147 -13.58 14.26 6.03
N ARG A 148 -13.87 15.55 6.22
CA ARG A 148 -13.65 16.63 5.25
C ARG A 148 -12.93 17.82 5.89
N GLY A 149 -12.78 18.93 5.16
CA GLY A 149 -12.00 20.07 5.62
C GLY A 149 -10.52 19.71 5.71
N ASN A 150 -9.87 20.07 6.81
CA ASN A 150 -8.45 19.77 7.03
C ASN A 150 -8.13 18.26 7.08
N SER A 151 -9.14 17.41 7.30
CA SER A 151 -8.99 15.95 7.36
C SER A 151 -9.18 15.25 6.00
N THR A 152 -9.41 15.99 4.92
CA THR A 152 -9.60 15.41 3.57
C THR A 152 -8.29 14.76 3.09
N ARG A 153 -8.35 13.49 2.71
CA ARG A 153 -7.16 12.69 2.40
C ARG A 153 -7.48 11.50 1.50
N ALA A 154 -6.47 11.01 0.79
CA ALA A 154 -6.49 9.75 0.06
C ALA A 154 -5.74 8.68 0.86
N GLU A 155 -6.43 7.60 1.22
CA GLU A 155 -5.88 6.45 1.93
C GLU A 155 -5.41 5.40 0.91
N PHE A 156 -4.09 5.25 0.72
CA PHE A 156 -3.51 4.22 -0.12
C PHE A 156 -3.24 2.96 0.72
N ARG A 157 -3.93 1.86 0.37
CA ARG A 157 -4.06 0.70 1.27
C ARG A 157 -3.14 -0.47 0.95
N SER A 158 -2.47 -0.45 -0.20
CA SER A 158 -1.56 -1.53 -0.57
C SER A 158 -0.28 -1.60 0.25
N PRO A 159 0.34 -0.52 0.79
CA PRO A 159 1.58 -0.67 1.54
C PRO A 159 1.42 -1.61 2.74
N ASP A 160 2.46 -2.37 3.04
CA ASP A 160 2.59 -3.15 4.29
C ASP A 160 3.79 -2.69 5.11
N PRO A 161 3.85 -3.00 6.41
CA PRO A 161 4.87 -2.45 7.27
C PRO A 161 6.27 -3.06 7.07
N THR A 162 6.42 -3.99 6.12
CA THR A 162 7.75 -4.47 5.66
C THR A 162 8.42 -3.47 4.72
N CYS A 163 7.68 -2.50 4.17
CA CYS A 163 8.23 -1.48 3.29
C CYS A 163 9.26 -0.58 3.99
N ASN A 164 10.17 -0.02 3.17
CA ASN A 164 10.94 1.15 3.56
C ASN A 164 10.02 2.38 3.39
N PRO A 165 9.61 3.05 4.48
CA PRO A 165 8.62 4.13 4.39
C PRO A 165 9.14 5.33 3.59
N TYR A 166 10.45 5.61 3.63
CA TYR A 166 11.05 6.70 2.85
C TYR A 166 10.88 6.46 1.35
N LEU A 167 11.18 5.25 0.86
CA LEU A 167 11.04 4.90 -0.55
C LEU A 167 9.58 4.83 -0.98
N ALA A 168 8.71 4.26 -0.14
CA ALA A 168 7.29 4.16 -0.41
C ALA A 168 6.64 5.56 -0.51
N PHE A 169 6.91 6.44 0.45
CA PHE A 169 6.35 7.80 0.45
C PHE A 169 6.91 8.64 -0.68
N ALA A 170 8.20 8.52 -1.00
CA ALA A 170 8.79 9.19 -2.17
C ALA A 170 8.13 8.76 -3.48
N ALA A 171 7.91 7.45 -3.69
CA ALA A 171 7.24 6.94 -4.88
C ALA A 171 5.77 7.40 -4.97
N MET A 172 5.03 7.34 -3.86
CA MET A 172 3.64 7.80 -3.78
C MET A 172 3.50 9.30 -4.04
N LEU A 173 4.34 10.13 -3.40
CA LEU A 173 4.34 11.57 -3.60
C LEU A 173 4.70 11.92 -5.04
N THR A 174 5.72 11.25 -5.61
CA THR A 174 6.12 11.45 -7.01
C THR A 174 4.97 11.15 -7.97
N ALA A 175 4.32 9.99 -7.82
CA ALA A 175 3.20 9.58 -8.65
C ALA A 175 2.02 10.54 -8.53
N GLY A 176 1.62 10.89 -7.30
CA GLY A 176 0.52 11.82 -7.07
C GLY A 176 0.81 13.22 -7.63
N MET A 177 2.06 13.70 -7.54
CA MET A 177 2.47 14.97 -8.12
C MET A 177 2.60 14.95 -9.64
N GLU A 178 2.86 13.80 -10.29
CA GLU A 178 2.65 13.68 -11.75
C GLU A 178 1.17 13.84 -12.07
N GLY A 179 0.30 13.14 -11.31
CA GLY A 179 -1.14 13.31 -11.30
C GLY A 179 -1.58 14.76 -11.42
N VAL A 180 -1.19 15.57 -10.44
CA VAL A 180 -1.54 17.00 -10.35
C VAL A 180 -0.95 17.81 -11.51
N ARG A 181 0.30 17.55 -11.93
CA ARG A 181 0.95 18.31 -13.01
C ARG A 181 0.33 18.06 -14.38
N GLU A 182 0.08 16.79 -14.69
CA GLU A 182 -0.44 16.35 -15.98
C GLU A 182 -1.98 16.29 -16.01
N LYS A 183 -2.64 16.67 -14.90
CA LYS A 183 -4.11 16.66 -14.72
C LYS A 183 -4.73 15.29 -15.04
N ILE A 184 -4.13 14.25 -14.48
CA ILE A 184 -4.52 12.86 -14.75
C ILE A 184 -5.85 12.57 -14.03
N GLU A 185 -6.93 12.46 -14.78
CA GLU A 185 -8.22 12.05 -14.19
C GLU A 185 -8.18 10.58 -13.75
N PRO A 186 -8.60 10.26 -12.51
CA PRO A 186 -8.77 8.88 -12.11
C PRO A 186 -9.96 8.26 -12.86
N PRO A 187 -9.98 6.93 -13.06
CA PRO A 187 -11.14 6.24 -13.59
C PRO A 187 -12.37 6.47 -12.69
N ALA A 188 -13.57 6.13 -13.18
CA ALA A 188 -14.78 6.23 -12.38
C ALA A 188 -14.66 5.45 -11.07
N SER A 189 -15.18 6.02 -9.97
CA SER A 189 -15.22 5.39 -8.66
C SER A 189 -15.95 4.04 -8.71
N ILE A 190 -15.40 3.02 -8.05
CA ILE A 190 -16.02 1.69 -7.98
C ILE A 190 -16.62 1.48 -6.58
N ASP A 191 -17.91 1.82 -6.47
CA ASP A 191 -18.65 1.78 -5.21
C ASP A 191 -19.25 0.39 -4.89
N LYS A 192 -19.01 -0.60 -5.76
CA LYS A 192 -19.37 -2.01 -5.55
C LYS A 192 -18.18 -2.78 -4.96
N ASN A 193 -18.44 -3.73 -4.07
CA ASN A 193 -17.39 -4.61 -3.54
C ASN A 193 -16.74 -5.41 -4.69
N ILE A 194 -15.47 -5.12 -4.96
CA ILE A 194 -14.73 -5.64 -6.13
C ILE A 194 -14.39 -7.12 -5.95
N TYR A 195 -14.38 -7.62 -4.70
CA TYR A 195 -14.14 -9.04 -4.43
C TYR A 195 -15.27 -9.94 -4.94
N HIS A 196 -16.49 -9.41 -5.10
CA HIS A 196 -17.62 -10.15 -5.64
C HIS A 196 -17.75 -10.04 -7.17
N MET A 197 -16.92 -9.23 -7.82
CA MET A 197 -16.93 -9.12 -9.28
C MET A 197 -16.24 -10.33 -9.92
N THR A 198 -16.81 -10.85 -11.00
CA THR A 198 -16.14 -11.86 -11.83
C THR A 198 -14.93 -11.24 -12.56
N PRO A 199 -13.97 -12.05 -13.05
CA PRO A 199 -12.89 -11.56 -13.89
C PRO A 199 -13.39 -10.74 -15.09
N GLU A 200 -14.46 -11.18 -15.75
CA GLU A 200 -15.06 -10.52 -16.92
C GLU A 200 -15.68 -9.17 -16.56
N GLU A 201 -16.39 -9.08 -15.43
CA GLU A 201 -16.94 -7.82 -14.93
C GLU A 201 -15.83 -6.81 -14.60
N ARG A 202 -14.72 -7.27 -14.02
CA ARG A 202 -13.56 -6.41 -13.73
C ARG A 202 -12.92 -5.89 -15.01
N THR A 203 -12.67 -6.77 -15.98
CA THR A 203 -12.12 -6.37 -17.28
C THR A 203 -13.05 -5.40 -18.01
N GLY A 204 -14.36 -5.65 -18.02
CA GLY A 204 -15.35 -4.75 -18.62
C GLY A 204 -15.43 -3.38 -17.95
N ALA A 205 -15.11 -3.30 -16.65
CA ALA A 205 -15.01 -2.05 -15.90
C ALA A 205 -13.62 -1.37 -15.99
N GLY A 206 -12.67 -1.95 -16.74
CA GLY A 206 -11.30 -1.43 -16.85
C GLY A 206 -10.49 -1.55 -15.56
N ILE A 207 -10.85 -2.47 -14.67
CA ILE A 207 -10.19 -2.67 -13.38
C ILE A 207 -8.98 -3.58 -13.56
N GLU A 208 -7.79 -2.99 -13.46
CA GLU A 208 -6.54 -3.73 -13.46
C GLU A 208 -6.23 -4.34 -12.08
N THR A 209 -5.36 -5.36 -12.06
CA THR A 209 -4.91 -6.03 -10.84
C THR A 209 -3.49 -5.59 -10.50
N LEU A 210 -3.18 -5.47 -9.21
CA LEU A 210 -1.82 -5.29 -8.73
C LEU A 210 -0.95 -6.51 -9.09
N PRO A 211 0.38 -6.35 -9.17
CA PRO A 211 1.27 -7.49 -9.38
C PRO A 211 1.05 -8.59 -8.33
N GLY A 212 1.04 -9.85 -8.78
CA GLY A 212 0.75 -11.02 -7.93
C GLY A 212 1.97 -11.60 -7.20
N ASP A 213 3.18 -11.15 -7.52
CA ASP A 213 4.41 -11.57 -6.87
C ASP A 213 5.51 -10.48 -6.97
N LEU A 214 6.61 -10.70 -6.25
CA LEU A 214 7.75 -9.78 -6.18
C LEU A 214 8.40 -9.56 -7.55
N TYR A 215 8.46 -10.60 -8.39
CA TYR A 215 9.06 -10.52 -9.70
C TYR A 215 8.24 -9.63 -10.63
N ALA A 216 6.94 -9.87 -10.74
CA ALA A 216 6.02 -9.07 -11.54
C ALA A 216 5.98 -7.61 -11.07
N ALA A 217 6.01 -7.36 -9.75
CA ALA A 217 6.08 -6.00 -9.22
C ALA A 217 7.39 -5.33 -9.60
N HIS A 218 8.50 -6.07 -9.55
CA HIS A 218 9.80 -5.51 -9.93
C HIS A 218 9.87 -5.19 -11.43
N GLN A 219 9.33 -6.04 -12.30
CA GLN A 219 9.20 -5.72 -13.73
C GLN A 219 8.33 -4.48 -13.96
N ALA A 220 7.25 -4.31 -13.20
CA ALA A 220 6.41 -3.12 -13.27
C ALA A 220 7.14 -1.85 -12.81
N LEU A 221 8.02 -1.94 -11.81
CA LEU A 221 8.89 -0.82 -11.42
C LEU A 221 9.84 -0.44 -12.55
N LEU A 222 10.54 -1.42 -13.14
CA LEU A 222 11.52 -1.16 -14.22
C LEU A 222 10.88 -0.60 -15.49
N ALA A 223 9.59 -0.87 -15.71
CA ALA A 223 8.81 -0.30 -16.82
C ALA A 223 8.30 1.13 -16.54
N ASP A 224 8.51 1.67 -15.34
CA ASP A 224 8.02 2.97 -14.91
C ASP A 224 9.15 3.99 -14.78
N ASP A 225 9.34 4.79 -15.84
CA ASP A 225 10.40 5.80 -15.93
C ASP A 225 10.29 6.88 -14.85
N LEU A 226 9.07 7.26 -14.45
CA LEU A 226 8.87 8.30 -13.44
C LEU A 226 9.40 7.82 -12.09
N ILE A 227 8.95 6.65 -11.65
CA ILE A 227 9.31 6.10 -10.33
C ILE A 227 10.79 5.71 -10.32
N CYS A 228 11.32 5.11 -11.40
CA CYS A 228 12.75 4.81 -11.49
C CYS A 228 13.63 6.06 -11.37
N ARG A 229 13.28 7.16 -12.06
CA ARG A 229 14.02 8.43 -11.95
C ARG A 229 13.94 9.04 -10.55
N ALA A 230 12.77 8.96 -9.91
CA ALA A 230 12.58 9.53 -8.57
C ALA A 230 13.37 8.77 -7.49
N LEU A 231 13.50 7.44 -7.62
CA LEU A 231 14.33 6.63 -6.72
C LEU A 231 15.83 6.78 -7.02
N GLY A 232 16.18 7.02 -8.29
CA GLY A 232 17.55 7.16 -8.75
C GLY A 232 18.23 5.81 -9.03
N PRO A 233 19.23 5.79 -9.93
CA PRO A 233 19.82 4.55 -10.46
C PRO A 233 20.42 3.65 -9.38
N HIS A 234 21.10 4.23 -8.38
CA HIS A 234 21.68 3.49 -7.28
C HIS A 234 20.63 2.70 -6.47
N VAL A 235 19.47 3.31 -6.19
CA VAL A 235 18.40 2.64 -5.44
C VAL A 235 17.73 1.58 -6.31
N VAL A 236 17.47 1.89 -7.59
CA VAL A 236 16.87 0.93 -8.53
C VAL A 236 17.76 -0.30 -8.69
N GLU A 237 19.06 -0.13 -8.90
CA GLU A 237 20.03 -1.22 -9.00
C GLU A 237 20.05 -2.09 -7.73
N ALA A 238 20.09 -1.48 -6.55
CA ALA A 238 20.03 -2.21 -5.29
C ALA A 238 18.71 -3.00 -5.13
N LEU A 239 17.57 -2.39 -5.49
CA LEU A 239 16.27 -3.08 -5.46
C LEU A 239 16.21 -4.25 -6.45
N THR A 240 16.89 -4.14 -7.60
CA THR A 240 17.04 -5.23 -8.58
C THR A 240 17.84 -6.38 -7.99
N SER A 241 19.03 -6.12 -7.46
CA SER A 241 19.87 -7.18 -6.86
C SER A 241 19.15 -7.90 -5.72
N VAL A 242 18.44 -7.16 -4.86
CA VAL A 242 17.64 -7.75 -3.77
C VAL A 242 16.48 -8.59 -4.32
N ALA A 243 15.75 -8.09 -5.33
CA ALA A 243 14.63 -8.82 -5.91
C ALA A 243 15.09 -10.14 -6.55
N GLU A 244 16.17 -10.11 -7.32
CA GLU A 244 16.73 -11.29 -7.98
C GLU A 244 17.20 -12.34 -6.97
N ALA A 245 17.91 -11.91 -5.92
CA ALA A 245 18.38 -12.81 -4.88
C ALA A 245 17.22 -13.43 -4.08
N GLU A 246 16.27 -12.60 -3.61
CA GLU A 246 15.14 -13.06 -2.79
C GLU A 246 14.20 -13.97 -3.61
N TRP A 247 13.81 -13.52 -4.81
CA TRP A 247 12.97 -14.31 -5.71
C TRP A 247 13.67 -15.61 -6.15
N GLY A 248 14.96 -15.53 -6.50
CA GLY A 248 15.78 -16.68 -6.90
C GLY A 248 15.84 -17.75 -5.81
N SER A 249 16.06 -17.34 -4.56
CA SER A 249 16.04 -18.26 -3.41
C SER A 249 14.68 -18.88 -3.18
N TYR A 250 13.59 -18.12 -3.32
CA TYR A 250 12.24 -18.64 -3.09
C TYR A 250 11.79 -19.61 -4.16
N ARG A 251 11.97 -19.26 -5.45
CA ARG A 251 11.51 -20.09 -6.57
C ARG A 251 12.24 -21.44 -6.70
N THR A 252 13.38 -21.59 -6.02
CA THR A 252 14.19 -22.82 -6.01
C THR A 252 13.98 -23.66 -4.76
N ALA A 253 13.29 -23.12 -3.76
CA ALA A 253 12.90 -23.88 -2.58
C ALA A 253 11.75 -24.84 -2.91
N VAL A 254 11.81 -26.06 -2.40
CA VAL A 254 10.69 -27.01 -2.41
C VAL A 254 9.95 -26.87 -1.09
N HIS A 255 8.72 -26.35 -1.13
CA HIS A 255 7.93 -26.13 0.07
C HIS A 255 7.18 -27.40 0.50
N PRO A 256 6.86 -27.56 1.80
CA PRO A 256 6.03 -28.68 2.26
C PRO A 256 4.71 -28.82 1.50
N TRP A 257 4.09 -27.69 1.10
CA TRP A 257 2.87 -27.68 0.29
C TRP A 257 2.99 -28.47 -1.02
N GLU A 258 4.15 -28.41 -1.69
CA GLU A 258 4.39 -29.15 -2.94
C GLU A 258 4.51 -30.64 -2.68
N LEU A 259 5.20 -31.02 -1.59
CA LEU A 259 5.33 -32.43 -1.19
C LEU A 259 3.96 -33.02 -0.84
N ASP A 260 3.15 -32.32 -0.03
CA ASP A 260 1.80 -32.75 0.35
C ASP A 260 0.88 -32.91 -0.86
N ARG A 261 1.04 -32.07 -1.89
CA ARG A 261 0.18 -32.07 -3.07
C ARG A 261 0.58 -33.10 -4.11
N TYR A 262 1.89 -33.27 -4.33
CA TYR A 262 2.43 -33.95 -5.51
C TYR A 262 3.09 -35.28 -5.19
N LEU A 263 3.75 -35.44 -4.02
CA LEU A 263 4.61 -36.61 -3.73
C LEU A 263 3.85 -37.95 -3.74
N THR A 264 2.60 -37.96 -3.32
CA THR A 264 1.76 -39.18 -3.34
C THR A 264 0.86 -39.27 -4.57
N THR A 265 0.73 -38.17 -5.32
CA THR A 265 -0.17 -38.08 -6.49
C THR A 265 0.53 -38.51 -7.77
N TYR A 266 1.82 -38.21 -7.90
CA TYR A 266 2.66 -38.50 -9.07
C TYR A 266 3.88 -39.32 -8.64
#